data_AF-A0A3E0R6Y0-F1
#
_entry.id   AF-A0A3E0R6Y0-F1
#
_cell.length_a   1.000
_cell.length_b   1.000
_cell.length_c   1.000
_cell.angle_alpha   90.00
_cell.angle_beta   90.00
_cell.angle_gamma   90.00
#
_symmetry.space_group_name_H-M   'P 1'
#
loop_
_entity.id
_entity.type
_entity.pdbx_description
1 polymer ?
#
loop_
_entity_poly.entity_id
_entity_poly.type
_entity_poly.pdbx_seq_one_letter_code
_entity_poly.pdbx_strand_id
1 'polypeptide(L)'
;MLAQRRDDLQELYDTLNRAYALAHNIEDKVEAVEAEYNQYLHRYSKVVGGIENVEVGFLEYGSEISIDTDEGTIVFTPWQSEEDDDEEDY
;
A
#
# COMPACT_ATOMS: atom_id res chain seq x y z
N MET A 1 39.86 -26.08 4.45
CA MET A 1 38.42 -26.40 4.55
C MET A 1 37.63 -25.34 5.32
N LEU A 2 38.05 -24.92 6.52
CA LEU A 2 37.34 -23.86 7.27
C LEU A 2 37.36 -22.48 6.58
N ALA A 3 38.51 -22.05 6.04
CA ALA A 3 38.62 -20.77 5.33
C ALA A 3 37.68 -20.69 4.12
N GLN A 4 37.65 -21.76 3.30
CA GLN A 4 36.70 -21.85 2.18
C GLN A 4 35.24 -21.71 2.66
N ARG A 5 34.86 -22.41 3.73
CA ARG A 5 33.48 -22.30 4.27
C ARG A 5 33.15 -20.91 4.80
N ARG A 6 34.12 -20.21 5.38
CA ARG A 6 33.95 -18.81 5.79
C ARG A 6 33.75 -17.92 4.56
N ASP A 7 34.55 -18.10 3.51
CA ASP A 7 34.47 -17.29 2.29
C ASP A 7 33.15 -17.57 1.54
N ASP A 8 32.69 -18.82 1.49
CA ASP A 8 31.37 -19.19 0.98
C ASP A 8 30.24 -18.47 1.77
N LEU A 9 30.33 -18.45 3.10
CA LEU A 9 29.35 -17.77 3.96
C LEU A 9 29.35 -16.26 3.74
N GLN A 10 30.53 -15.65 3.59
CA GLN A 10 30.67 -14.23 3.29
C GLN A 10 29.90 -13.87 2.02
N GLU A 11 30.09 -14.65 0.94
CA GLU A 11 29.41 -14.42 -0.33
C GLU A 11 27.89 -14.56 -0.23
N LEU A 12 27.41 -15.56 0.53
CA LEU A 12 25.99 -15.74 0.78
C LEU A 12 25.39 -14.56 1.55
N TYR A 13 26.06 -14.06 2.60
CA TYR A 13 25.60 -12.90 3.34
C TYR A 13 25.61 -11.62 2.48
N ASP A 14 26.63 -11.42 1.65
CA ASP A 14 26.68 -10.28 0.74
C ASP A 14 25.53 -10.32 -0.27
N THR A 15 25.21 -11.51 -0.78
CA THR A 15 24.07 -11.73 -1.68
C THR A 15 22.74 -11.46 -0.97
N LEU A 16 22.59 -11.99 0.25
CA LEU A 16 21.39 -11.80 1.07
C LEU A 16 21.14 -10.32 1.36
N ASN A 17 22.19 -9.58 1.75
CA ASN A 17 22.10 -8.14 2.00
C ASN A 17 21.65 -7.36 0.76
N ARG A 18 22.17 -7.72 -0.42
CA ARG A 18 21.73 -7.09 -1.68
C ARG A 18 20.27 -7.41 -2.00
N ALA A 19 19.84 -8.65 -1.76
CA ALA A 19 18.45 -9.06 -1.96
C ALA A 19 17.50 -8.30 -1.02
N TYR A 20 17.85 -8.13 0.25
CA TYR A 20 17.08 -7.32 1.20
C TYR A 20 17.00 -5.86 0.78
N ALA A 21 18.13 -5.26 0.38
CA ALA A 21 18.13 -3.89 -0.13
C ALA A 21 17.23 -3.74 -1.36
N LEU A 22 17.24 -4.72 -2.28
CA LEU A 22 16.35 -4.70 -3.45
C LEU A 22 14.88 -4.85 -3.04
N ALA A 23 14.57 -5.76 -2.13
CA ALA A 23 13.21 -5.97 -1.64
C ALA A 23 12.67 -4.69 -1.00
N HIS A 24 13.45 -4.06 -0.11
CA HIS A 24 13.09 -2.82 0.53
C HIS A 24 12.83 -1.67 -0.46
N ASN A 25 13.70 -1.50 -1.46
CA ASN A 25 13.48 -0.51 -2.51
C ASN A 25 12.24 -0.80 -3.38
N ILE A 26 11.80 -2.05 -3.46
CA ILE A 26 10.55 -2.42 -4.15
C ILE A 26 9.36 -2.10 -3.25
N GLU A 27 9.44 -2.43 -1.96
CA GLU A 27 8.42 -2.08 -0.96
C GLU A 27 8.14 -0.59 -0.96
N ASP A 28 9.17 0.27 -0.89
CA ASP A 28 9.01 1.73 -0.93
C ASP A 28 8.26 2.21 -2.20
N LYS A 29 8.50 1.55 -3.33
CA LYS A 29 7.82 1.88 -4.60
C LYS A 29 6.39 1.38 -4.63
N VAL A 30 6.14 0.21 -4.07
CA VAL A 30 4.79 -0.34 -3.94
C VAL A 30 3.96 0.60 -3.05
N GLU A 31 4.48 0.99 -1.89
CA GLU A 31 3.80 1.91 -0.97
C GLU A 31 3.47 3.25 -1.63
N ALA A 32 4.42 3.84 -2.38
CA ALA A 32 4.17 5.08 -3.11
C ALA A 32 3.05 4.94 -4.16
N VAL A 33 3.05 3.84 -4.92
CA VAL A 33 2.03 3.57 -5.94
C VAL A 33 0.68 3.26 -5.31
N GLU A 34 0.64 2.52 -4.21
CA GLU A 34 -0.59 2.24 -3.46
C GLU A 34 -1.22 3.51 -2.90
N ALA A 35 -0.41 4.42 -2.35
CA ALA A 35 -0.90 5.72 -1.85
C ALA A 35 -1.51 6.57 -2.98
N GLU A 36 -0.84 6.65 -4.15
CA GLU A 36 -1.39 7.34 -5.32
C GLU A 36 -2.67 6.67 -5.82
N TYR A 37 -2.69 5.33 -5.87
CA TYR A 37 -3.84 4.55 -6.30
C TYR A 37 -5.06 4.80 -5.41
N ASN A 38 -4.87 4.80 -4.09
CA ASN A 38 -5.93 5.10 -3.12
C ASN A 38 -6.55 6.49 -3.36
N GLN A 39 -5.74 7.50 -3.67
CA GLN A 39 -6.25 8.83 -4.01
C GLN A 39 -7.12 8.82 -5.28
N TYR A 40 -6.69 8.09 -6.32
CA TYR A 40 -7.49 7.94 -7.54
C TYR A 40 -8.78 7.16 -7.29
N LEU A 41 -8.71 6.08 -6.51
CA LEU A 41 -9.86 5.27 -6.14
C LEU A 41 -10.89 6.09 -5.36
N HIS A 42 -10.43 6.96 -4.47
CA HIS A 42 -11.27 7.88 -3.71
C HIS A 42 -11.97 8.92 -4.60
N ARG A 43 -11.25 9.50 -5.56
CA ARG A 43 -11.85 10.42 -6.54
C ARG A 43 -12.85 9.70 -7.44
N TYR A 44 -12.51 8.49 -7.88
CA TYR A 44 -13.36 7.67 -8.72
C TYR A 44 -14.67 7.29 -8.01
N SER A 45 -14.60 6.83 -6.76
CA SER A 45 -15.79 6.46 -5.98
C SER A 45 -16.77 7.63 -5.82
N LYS A 46 -16.27 8.86 -5.60
CA LYS A 46 -17.08 10.08 -5.59
C LYS A 46 -17.79 10.32 -6.93
N VAL A 47 -17.11 10.08 -8.06
CA VAL A 47 -17.68 10.29 -9.41
C VAL A 47 -18.76 9.26 -9.73
N VAL A 48 -18.57 8.00 -9.35
CA VAL A 48 -19.57 6.94 -9.58
C VAL A 48 -20.68 6.92 -8.53
N GLY A 49 -20.72 7.93 -7.65
CA GLY A 49 -21.81 8.15 -6.70
C GLY A 49 -21.74 7.27 -5.45
N GLY A 50 -20.59 6.70 -5.14
CA GLY A 50 -20.38 5.84 -3.98
C GLY A 50 -19.46 4.65 -4.27
N ILE A 51 -18.86 4.10 -3.22
CA ILE A 51 -17.95 2.95 -3.30
C ILE A 51 -18.68 1.67 -3.74
N GLU A 52 -19.96 1.55 -3.40
CA GLU A 52 -20.83 0.44 -3.79
C GLU A 52 -21.02 0.35 -5.31
N ASN A 53 -20.71 1.42 -6.04
CA ASN A 53 -20.76 1.50 -7.49
C ASN A 53 -19.38 1.29 -8.15
N VAL A 54 -18.32 1.10 -7.36
CA VAL A 54 -16.96 0.82 -7.86
C VAL A 54 -16.84 -0.67 -8.18
N GLU A 55 -16.28 -0.97 -9.35
CA GLU A 55 -16.01 -2.35 -9.76
C GLU A 55 -15.01 -3.01 -8.80
N VAL A 56 -15.31 -4.24 -8.38
CA VAL A 56 -14.53 -4.99 -7.39
C VAL A 56 -13.05 -5.10 -7.76
N GLY A 57 -12.71 -5.21 -9.06
CA GLY A 57 -11.33 -5.25 -9.52
C GLY A 57 -10.50 -4.01 -9.15
N PHE A 58 -11.13 -2.85 -8.96
CA PHE A 58 -10.45 -1.65 -8.49
C PHE A 58 -10.23 -1.62 -6.97
N LEU A 59 -10.94 -2.47 -6.22
CA LEU A 59 -10.83 -2.55 -4.76
C LEU A 59 -9.68 -3.47 -4.33
N GLU A 60 -9.22 -4.37 -5.21
CA GLU A 60 -8.17 -5.36 -4.89
C GLU A 60 -6.83 -4.74 -4.47
N TYR A 61 -6.55 -3.52 -4.94
CA TYR A 61 -5.31 -2.79 -4.66
C TYR A 61 -5.54 -1.58 -3.76
N GLY A 62 -6.74 -1.40 -3.21
CA GLY A 62 -7.00 -0.36 -2.22
C GLY A 62 -6.44 -0.79 -0.87
N SER A 63 -5.22 -0.37 -0.56
CA SER A 63 -4.49 -0.82 0.64
C SER A 63 -5.13 -0.39 1.97
N GLU A 64 -6.09 0.55 1.92
CA GLU A 64 -6.81 1.07 3.07
C GLU A 64 -8.26 0.51 3.19
N ILE A 65 -8.64 -0.41 2.29
CA ILE A 65 -9.91 -1.15 2.34
C ILE A 65 -9.79 -2.35 3.29
N SER A 66 -10.64 -2.42 4.30
CA SER A 66 -10.86 -3.65 5.07
C SER A 66 -12.24 -4.24 4.79
N ILE A 67 -12.38 -5.55 4.94
CA ILE A 67 -13.68 -6.24 4.90
C ILE A 67 -14.01 -6.67 6.33
N ASP A 68 -15.11 -6.18 6.86
CA ASP A 68 -15.73 -6.74 8.07
C ASP A 68 -16.41 -8.05 7.68
N THR A 69 -15.78 -9.16 8.06
CA THR A 69 -16.27 -10.50 7.75
C THR A 69 -17.45 -10.94 8.62
N ASP A 70 -17.70 -10.25 9.73
CA ASP A 70 -18.79 -10.57 10.65
C ASP A 70 -20.11 -9.97 10.16
N GLU A 71 -20.06 -8.75 9.62
CA GLU A 71 -21.21 -8.06 9.04
C GLU A 71 -21.33 -8.22 7.52
N GLY A 72 -20.27 -8.69 6.86
CA GLY A 72 -20.18 -8.75 5.39
C GLY A 72 -20.08 -7.37 4.76
N THR A 73 -19.62 -6.38 5.53
CA THR A 73 -19.56 -4.96 5.16
C THR A 73 -18.13 -4.58 4.79
N ILE A 74 -17.94 -3.74 3.78
CA ILE A 74 -16.62 -3.18 3.47
C ILE A 74 -16.40 -1.99 4.41
N VAL A 75 -15.38 -2.07 5.27
CA VAL A 75 -15.02 -1.03 6.23
C VAL A 75 -13.70 -0.41 5.81
N PHE A 76 -13.72 0.88 5.50
CA PHE A 76 -12.50 1.64 5.32
C PHE A 76 -11.95 2.04 6.69
N THR A 77 -10.64 1.92 6.88
CA THR A 77 -9.99 2.69 7.96
C THR A 77 -10.30 4.17 7.66
N PRO A 78 -10.84 4.94 8.60
CA PRO A 78 -11.21 6.31 8.32
C PRO A 78 -9.98 7.04 7.79
N TRP A 79 -10.06 7.48 6.54
CA TRP A 79 -9.12 8.42 5.97
C TRP A 79 -8.99 9.55 6.99
N GLN A 80 -7.80 9.78 7.55
CA GLN A 80 -7.58 11.01 8.28
C GLN A 80 -7.78 12.12 7.25
N SER A 81 -8.96 12.72 7.29
CA SER A 81 -9.20 14.00 6.67
C SER A 81 -8.30 14.95 7.44
N GLU A 82 -7.14 15.29 6.87
CA GLU A 82 -6.65 16.62 7.12
C GLU A 82 -7.74 17.56 6.58
N GLU A 83 -8.32 18.27 7.53
CA GLU A 83 -9.12 19.48 7.37
C GLU A 83 -8.75 20.22 6.08
N ASP A 84 -9.70 20.39 5.16
CA ASP A 84 -9.68 21.45 4.14
C ASP A 84 -11.05 21.51 3.46
N ASP A 85 -12.02 22.13 4.14
CA ASP A 85 -13.05 22.99 3.51
C ASP A 85 -13.84 23.76 4.61
N ASP A 86 -13.13 24.55 5.43
CA ASP A 86 -13.77 25.68 6.12
C ASP A 86 -13.33 26.97 5.41
N GLU A 87 -14.30 27.54 4.69
CA GLU A 87 -14.24 28.77 3.90
C GLU A 87 -13.54 29.92 4.65
N GLU A 88 -12.54 30.55 4.01
CA GLU A 88 -12.17 31.93 4.33
C GLU A 88 -13.37 32.84 4.00
N ASP A 89 -14.24 33.08 4.99
CA ASP A 89 -15.23 34.16 4.92
C ASP A 89 -14.60 35.45 5.48
N TYR A 90 -14.63 36.48 4.64
CA TYR A 90 -13.93 37.78 4.77
C TYR A 90 -14.43 38.67 5.92
#